data_AF-T1A920-F1
#
_entry.id   AF-T1A920-F1
#
_cell.length_a   1.000
_cell.length_b   1.000
_cell.length_c   1.000
_cell.angle_alpha   90.00
_cell.angle_beta   90.00
_cell.angle_gamma   90.00
#
_symmetry.space_group_name_H-M   'P 1'
#
loop_
_entity.id
_entity.type
_entity.pdbx_description
1 polymer ?
#
loop_
_entity_poly.entity_id
_entity_poly.type
_entity_poly.pdbx_seq_one_letter_code
_entity_poly.pdbx_strand_id
1 'polypeptide(L)' 'MTKKLTSEKFSTALTRSLEWGDKIPTGIFYQNKAIPPFTKRLANNVPNYLEVTPAEQRVSTADGYTVVDPRATFEDKILY' A
#
# COMPACT_ATOMS: atom_id res chain seq x y z
N MET A 1 8.97 -11.17 -21.17
CA MET A 1 7.64 -11.25 -21.83
C MET A 1 6.53 -10.51 -21.08
N THR A 2 6.50 -10.52 -19.74
CA THR A 2 5.41 -9.95 -18.91
C THR A 2 5.22 -8.43 -19.03
N LYS A 3 6.30 -7.65 -19.08
CA LYS A 3 6.24 -6.17 -19.18
C LYS A 3 5.62 -5.68 -20.50
N LYS A 4 5.85 -6.40 -21.60
CA LYS A 4 5.29 -6.11 -22.93
C LYS A 4 3.77 -6.30 -22.94
N LEU A 5 3.30 -7.43 -22.41
CA LEU A 5 1.87 -7.73 -22.30
C LEU A 5 1.10 -6.71 -21.43
N THR A 6 1.70 -6.22 -20.34
CA THR A 6 1.11 -5.17 -19.49
C THR A 6 0.94 -3.85 -20.25
N SER A 7 1.95 -3.46 -21.04
CA SER A 7 1.91 -2.25 -21.86
C SER A 7 0.82 -2.32 -22.94
N GLU A 8 0.66 -3.47 -23.58
CA GLU A 8 -0.36 -3.70 -24.60
C GLU A 8 -1.78 -3.63 -24.00
N LYS A 9 -2.00 -4.28 -22.85
CA LYS A 9 -3.29 -4.21 -22.13
C LYS A 9 -3.64 -2.79 -21.70
N PHE A 10 -2.65 -2.01 -21.24
CA PHE A 10 -2.86 -0.62 -20.89
C PHE A 10 -3.21 0.25 -22.11
N SER A 11 -2.50 0.06 -23.23
CA SER A 11 -2.78 0.77 -24.48
C SER A 11 -4.22 0.53 -24.97
N THR A 12 -4.65 -0.73 -25.00
CA THR A 12 -6.02 -1.08 -25.39
C THR A 12 -7.06 -0.47 -24.45
N ALA A 13 -6.80 -0.47 -23.14
CA ALA A 13 -7.68 0.14 -22.15
C ALA A 13 -7.81 1.66 -22.36
N LEU A 14 -6.71 2.33 -22.69
CA LEU A 14 -6.70 3.75 -23.00
C LEU A 14 -7.54 4.05 -24.24
N THR A 15 -7.36 3.29 -25.32
CA THR A 15 -8.19 3.43 -26.54
C THR A 15 -9.67 3.28 -26.22
N ARG A 16 -10.04 2.26 -25.43
CA ARG A 16 -11.43 2.06 -24.98
C ARG A 16 -11.94 3.25 -24.17
N SER A 17 -11.12 3.81 -23.27
CA SER A 17 -11.54 4.94 -22.41
C SER A 17 -11.83 6.23 -23.20
N LEU A 18 -11.34 6.31 -24.44
CA LEU A 18 -11.54 7.44 -25.34
C LEU A 18 -12.75 7.24 -26.27
N GLU A 19 -13.40 6.07 -26.29
CA GLU A 19 -14.60 5.84 -27.12
C GLU A 19 -15.78 6.64 -26.57
N TRP A 20 -16.40 7.45 -27.44
CA TRP A 20 -17.58 8.27 -27.13
C TRP A 20 -18.52 8.32 -28.35
N GLY A 21 -19.79 8.68 -28.14
CA GLY A 21 -20.80 8.77 -29.20
C GLY A 21 -21.72 7.54 -29.20
N ASP A 22 -21.82 6.86 -30.34
CA ASP A 22 -22.79 5.78 -30.58
C ASP A 22 -22.65 4.57 -29.64
N LYS A 23 -21.48 4.42 -28.99
CA LYS A 23 -21.21 3.37 -28.02
C LYS A 23 -20.43 3.95 -26.83
N ILE A 24 -20.98 3.77 -25.64
CA ILE A 24 -20.32 4.11 -24.38
C ILE A 24 -19.81 2.80 -23.76
N PRO A 25 -18.48 2.57 -23.72
CA PRO A 25 -17.94 1.35 -23.14
C PRO A 25 -18.13 1.34 -21.62
N THR A 26 -18.45 0.16 -21.08
CA THR A 26 -18.64 -0.05 -19.63
C THR A 26 -17.87 -1.29 -19.17
N GLY A 27 -17.67 -1.43 -17.87
CA GLY A 27 -16.96 -2.56 -17.26
C GLY A 27 -15.51 -2.24 -16.88
N ILE A 28 -14.65 -3.27 -16.84
CA ILE A 28 -13.26 -3.14 -16.41
C ILE A 28 -12.35 -2.96 -17.63
N PHE A 29 -11.71 -1.81 -17.72
CA PHE A 29 -10.85 -1.45 -18.85
C PHE A 29 -9.44 -2.00 -18.62
N TYR A 30 -8.95 -1.96 -17.39
CA TYR A 30 -7.62 -2.42 -17.03
C TYR A 30 -7.53 -2.85 -15.57
N GLN A 31 -6.81 -3.94 -15.30
CA GLN A 31 -6.44 -4.37 -13.95
C GLN A 31 -5.05 -5.02 -13.97
N ASN A 32 -4.10 -4.46 -13.21
CA ASN A 32 -2.76 -5.01 -13.06
C ASN A 32 -2.51 -5.48 -11.63
N LYS A 33 -2.45 -6.80 -11.43
CA LYS A 33 -2.17 -7.42 -10.12
C LYS A 33 -0.70 -7.80 -9.93
N ALA A 34 0.17 -7.50 -10.91
CA ALA A 34 1.59 -7.82 -10.82
C ALA A 34 2.35 -6.84 -9.90
N ILE A 35 1.80 -5.65 -9.66
CA ILE A 35 2.38 -4.66 -8.76
C ILE A 35 1.77 -4.88 -7.37
N PRO A 36 2.57 -5.13 -6.33
CA PRO A 36 2.04 -5.30 -4.99
C PRO A 36 1.38 -4.00 -4.50
N PRO A 37 0.25 -4.09 -3.77
CA PRO A 37 -0.36 -2.93 -3.15
C PRO A 37 0.60 -2.31 -2.12
N PHE A 38 0.37 -1.03 -1.79
CA PHE A 38 1.21 -0.30 -0.83
C PHE A 38 1.33 -1.02 0.53
N THR A 39 0.24 -1.58 1.03
CA THR A 39 0.21 -2.35 2.28
C THR A 39 1.19 -3.52 2.31
N LYS A 40 1.36 -4.25 1.18
CA LYS A 40 2.36 -5.32 1.08
C LYS A 40 3.79 -4.79 1.03
N ARG A 41 3.99 -3.58 0.51
CA ARG A 41 5.32 -2.94 0.48
C ARG A 41 5.75 -2.42 1.85
N LEU A 42 4.81 -2.09 2.74
CA LEU A 42 5.12 -1.68 4.12
C LEU A 42 5.82 -2.79 4.91
N ALA A 43 5.51 -4.06 4.62
CA ALA A 43 6.17 -5.21 5.23
C ALA A 43 7.70 -5.26 4.97
N ASN A 44 8.19 -4.60 3.91
CA ASN A 44 9.62 -4.51 3.64
C ASN A 44 10.36 -3.60 4.65
N ASN A 45 9.65 -2.65 5.26
CA ASN A 45 10.21 -1.68 6.22
C ASN A 45 9.77 -1.99 7.65
N VAL A 46 8.58 -2.56 7.83
CA VAL A 46 7.99 -2.93 9.12
C VAL A 46 7.59 -4.40 9.04
N PRO A 47 8.47 -5.34 9.45
CA PRO A 47 8.31 -6.77 9.19
C PRO A 47 6.96 -7.37 9.63
N ASN A 48 6.42 -6.92 10.77
CA ASN A 48 5.18 -7.43 11.35
C ASN A 48 3.92 -6.61 10.97
N TYR A 49 4.01 -5.69 10.00
CA TYR A 49 2.91 -4.77 9.68
C TYR A 49 1.59 -5.47 9.29
N LEU A 50 1.67 -6.65 8.67
CA LEU A 50 0.50 -7.43 8.26
C LEU A 50 -0.01 -8.38 9.35
N GLU A 51 0.80 -8.65 10.38
CA GLU A 51 0.47 -9.55 11.49
C GLU A 51 -0.13 -8.79 12.67
N VAL A 52 0.42 -7.60 12.95
CA VAL A 52 -0.02 -6.71 14.03
C VAL A 52 -0.20 -5.32 13.43
N THR A 53 -1.36 -5.11 12.82
CA THR A 53 -1.65 -3.86 12.14
C THR A 53 -1.69 -2.69 13.14
N PRO A 54 -1.48 -1.44 12.71
CA PRO A 54 -1.50 -0.29 13.62
C PRO A 54 -2.78 -0.16 14.46
N ALA A 55 -3.92 -0.66 13.95
CA ALA A 55 -5.19 -0.64 14.65
C ALA A 55 -5.28 -1.69 15.78
N GLU A 56 -4.52 -2.78 15.67
CA GLU A 56 -4.48 -3.88 16.65
C GLU A 56 -3.35 -3.71 17.67
N GLN A 57 -2.41 -2.79 17.41
CA GLN A 57 -1.32 -2.51 18.33
C GLN A 57 -1.85 -1.94 19.63
N ARG A 58 -1.37 -2.52 20.73
CA ARG A 58 -1.59 -1.96 22.07
C ARG A 58 -0.86 -0.62 22.15
N VAL A 59 -1.59 0.47 22.41
CA VAL A 59 -1.01 1.83 22.56
C VAL A 59 -0.85 2.26 24.02
N SER A 60 -1.54 1.60 24.96
CA SER A 60 -1.47 1.92 26.39
C SER A 60 -1.44 0.69 27.30
N THR A 61 -0.85 0.84 28.48
CA THR A 61 -0.97 -0.10 29.60
C THR A 61 -2.40 -0.12 30.14
N ALA A 62 -2.71 -1.04 31.05
CA ALA A 62 -4.03 -1.12 31.68
C ALA A 62 -4.35 0.16 32.49
N ASP A 63 -3.31 0.81 33.01
CA ASP A 63 -3.40 2.03 33.80
C ASP A 63 -3.37 3.32 32.94
N GLY A 64 -3.34 3.20 31.60
CA GLY A 64 -3.42 4.32 30.67
C GLY A 64 -2.08 4.98 30.29
N TYR A 65 -0.94 4.39 30.66
CA TYR A 65 0.38 4.88 30.26
C TYR A 65 0.82 4.36 28.90
N THR A 66 1.75 5.03 28.21
CA THR A 66 2.36 4.53 26.97
C THR A 66 3.05 3.18 27.19
N VAL A 67 2.97 2.28 26.21
CA VAL A 67 3.74 1.02 26.21
C VAL A 67 5.16 1.17 25.62
N VAL A 68 5.41 2.29 24.94
CA VAL A 68 6.70 2.61 24.32
C VAL A 68 7.54 3.41 25.31
N ASP A 69 8.81 3.05 25.48
CA ASP A 69 9.80 3.87 26.18
C ASP A 69 10.41 4.90 25.20
N PRO A 70 10.10 6.20 25.33
CA PRO A 70 10.61 7.22 24.41
C PRO A 70 12.12 7.43 24.54
N ARG A 71 12.72 7.20 25.72
CA ARG A 71 14.17 7.40 25.90
C ARG A 71 14.95 6.33 25.18
N ALA A 72 14.56 5.07 25.35
CA ALA A 72 15.17 3.96 24.62
C ALA A 72 14.95 4.09 23.10
N THR A 73 13.76 4.56 22.68
CA THR A 73 13.41 4.70 21.26
C THR A 73 14.27 5.76 20.55
N PHE A 74 14.62 6.85 21.24
CA PHE A 74 15.34 8.00 20.65
C PHE A 74 16.74 8.19 21.25
N GLU A 75 17.35 7.12 21.77
CA GLU A 75 18.65 7.18 22.46
C GLU A 75 19.74 7.84 21.59
N ASP A 76 19.75 7.54 20.29
CA ASP A 76 20.69 8.08 19.31
C ASP A 76 20.48 9.57 18.98
N LYS A 77 19.41 10.17 19.49
CA LYS A 77 19.05 11.60 19.30
C LYS A 77 19.15 12.42 20.58
N ILE A 78 19.55 11.82 21.71
CA ILE A 78 19.71 12.55 22.97
C ILE A 78 20.98 13.40 22.90
N LEU A 79 20.82 14.72 23.07
CA LEU A 79 21.92 15.68 23.21
C LEU A 79 22.20 15.87 24.71
N TYR A 80 23.47 15.70 25.11
CA TYR A 80 23.96 15.91 26.48
C TYR A 80 24.39 17.36 26.72
#